data_AF-Q096M5-F1
#
_entry.id   AF-Q096M5-F1
#
_cell.length_a   1.000
_cell.length_b   1.000
_cell.length_c   1.000
_cell.angle_alpha   90.00
_cell.angle_beta   90.00
_cell.angle_gamma   90.00
#
_symmetry.space_group_name_H-M   'P 1'
#
loop_
_entity.id
_entity.type
_entity.pdbx_description
1 polymer ?
#
loop_
_entity_poly.entity_id
_entity_poly.type
_entity_poly.pdbx_seq_one_letter_code
_entity_poly.pdbx_strand_id
1 'polypeptide(L)'
;MARAGEEDLGLYLGRLASDPGAFDDLLNELTIGETYFFRTHEHFDFLRHQALPELRRLRGPEHTVRVWSAGCASGEEPYSLAVLLMEEGYGHRMEVHATDISRAALAHAQQASYSAWSLRSTGAERMRPFLRMEDKRYVLASEVRHRVRFHYLNLALDTWPSPESGISGMDIIFCRNVLIYFTRPTIAAVARRLYESLADGGFLITGPSDPTLAGLAPLEPLLTGWGVAWQRLPPGAPRSAASAPPSFPIRAPAPATPFTPPPLPPLPPLPVAP
;
A
#
# COMPACT_ATOMS: atom_id res chain seq x y z
N MET A 1 18.33 9.85 -16.30
CA MET A 1 19.54 10.32 -17.02
C MET A 1 19.36 10.15 -18.52
N ALA A 2 19.58 8.96 -19.12
CA ALA A 2 19.48 8.77 -20.57
C ALA A 2 18.15 9.27 -21.20
N ARG A 3 16.99 8.92 -20.61
CA ARG A 3 15.68 9.43 -21.07
C ARG A 3 15.54 10.96 -20.99
N ALA A 4 16.21 11.58 -20.02
CA ALA A 4 16.20 13.03 -19.83
C ALA A 4 17.23 13.76 -20.72
N GLY A 5 17.98 13.03 -21.56
CA GLY A 5 19.05 13.55 -22.41
C GLY A 5 20.28 14.02 -21.63
N GLU A 6 20.48 13.53 -20.40
CA GLU A 6 21.55 13.96 -19.52
C GLU A 6 22.51 12.80 -19.21
N GLU A 7 23.79 13.00 -19.49
CA GLU A 7 24.86 11.99 -19.30
C GLU A 7 25.70 12.28 -18.04
N ASP A 8 25.73 13.54 -17.58
CA ASP A 8 26.47 13.93 -16.37
C ASP A 8 25.56 13.88 -15.13
N LEU A 9 26.01 13.16 -14.10
CA LEU A 9 25.24 12.99 -12.87
C LEU A 9 25.08 14.30 -12.10
N GLY A 10 26.11 15.15 -12.08
CA GLY A 10 26.07 16.44 -11.38
C GLY A 10 25.06 17.40 -12.00
N LEU A 11 25.06 17.50 -13.33
CA LEU A 11 24.08 18.28 -14.09
C LEU A 11 22.66 17.73 -13.89
N TYR A 12 22.50 16.40 -13.92
CA TYR A 12 21.19 15.79 -13.66
C TYR A 12 20.69 16.08 -12.25
N LEU A 13 21.55 15.98 -11.22
CA LEU A 13 21.20 16.33 -9.84
C LEU A 13 20.83 17.81 -9.69
N GLY A 14 21.57 18.72 -10.34
CA GLY A 14 21.24 20.15 -10.36
C GLY A 14 19.89 20.43 -10.99
N ARG A 15 19.55 19.72 -12.08
CA ARG A 15 18.24 19.80 -12.73
C ARG A 15 17.14 19.27 -11.82
N LEU A 16 17.32 18.10 -11.20
CA LEU A 16 16.33 17.54 -10.27
C LEU A 16 16.04 18.47 -9.09
N ALA A 17 17.02 19.23 -8.62
CA ALA A 17 16.85 20.18 -7.52
C ALA A 17 16.09 21.45 -7.91
N SER A 18 16.08 21.82 -9.20
CA SER A 18 15.53 23.09 -9.70
C SER A 18 14.28 22.93 -10.57
N ASP A 19 14.02 21.74 -11.10
CA ASP A 19 12.90 21.41 -11.98
C ASP A 19 12.01 20.33 -11.32
N PRO A 20 10.86 20.72 -10.73
CA PRO A 20 9.91 19.78 -10.15
C PRO A 20 9.40 18.73 -11.15
N GLY A 21 9.30 19.06 -12.45
CA GLY A 21 8.88 18.13 -13.48
C GLY A 21 9.91 17.03 -13.72
N ALA A 22 11.20 17.38 -13.76
CA ALA A 22 12.28 16.40 -13.86
C ALA A 22 12.34 15.46 -12.63
N PHE A 23 12.01 15.98 -11.45
CA PHE A 23 11.91 15.18 -10.23
C PHE A 23 10.72 14.21 -10.28
N ASP A 24 9.53 14.68 -10.69
CA ASP A 24 8.35 13.83 -10.87
C ASP A 24 8.61 12.74 -11.94
N ASP A 25 9.31 13.06 -13.03
CA ASP A 25 9.71 12.09 -14.05
C ASP A 25 10.62 11.00 -13.49
N LEU A 26 11.57 11.35 -12.62
CA LEU A 26 12.41 10.37 -11.94
C LEU A 26 11.59 9.50 -10.99
N LEU A 27 10.68 10.08 -10.21
CA LEU A 27 9.80 9.34 -9.31
C LEU A 27 8.97 8.29 -10.06
N ASN A 28 8.45 8.64 -11.24
CA ASN A 28 7.69 7.71 -12.07
C ASN A 28 8.52 6.52 -12.55
N GLU A 29 9.83 6.69 -12.78
CA GLU A 29 10.73 5.60 -13.17
C GLU A 29 11.14 4.71 -12.00
N LEU A 30 11.22 5.28 -10.79
CA LEU A 30 11.65 4.56 -9.60
C LEU A 30 10.50 3.82 -8.89
N THR A 31 9.25 4.26 -9.08
CA THR A 31 8.09 3.69 -8.41
C THR A 31 7.49 2.54 -9.21
N ILE A 32 7.26 1.39 -8.56
CA ILE A 32 6.50 0.29 -9.15
C ILE A 32 5.04 0.47 -8.79
N GLY A 33 4.29 1.11 -9.69
CA GLY A 33 2.86 1.42 -9.51
C GLY A 33 1.90 0.25 -9.78
N GLU A 34 2.33 -1.01 -9.60
CA GLU A 34 1.44 -2.14 -9.88
C GLU A 34 0.29 -2.18 -8.86
N THR A 35 -0.93 -1.95 -9.33
CA THR A 35 -2.15 -2.04 -8.51
C THR A 35 -3.33 -2.53 -9.34
N TYR A 36 -4.41 -2.93 -8.67
CA TYR A 36 -5.66 -3.40 -9.25
C TYR A 36 -6.75 -3.49 -8.21
N PHE A 37 -8.00 -3.51 -8.67
CA PHE A 37 -9.14 -3.53 -7.78
C PHE A 37 -9.14 -4.79 -6.93
N PHE A 38 -9.43 -4.64 -5.64
CA PHE A 38 -9.47 -5.73 -4.66
C PHE A 38 -8.21 -6.61 -4.66
N ARG A 39 -7.02 -6.02 -4.86
CA ARG A 39 -5.73 -6.71 -4.75
C ARG A 39 -5.58 -7.32 -3.36
N THR A 40 -5.28 -8.62 -3.28
CA THR A 40 -5.27 -9.40 -2.01
C THR A 40 -6.63 -9.30 -1.32
N HIS A 41 -7.63 -9.99 -1.89
CA HIS A 41 -9.01 -10.00 -1.40
C HIS A 41 -9.13 -10.29 0.10
N GLU A 42 -8.21 -11.08 0.65
CA GLU A 42 -8.14 -11.47 2.05
C GLU A 42 -8.03 -10.26 2.99
N HIS A 43 -7.41 -9.16 2.55
CA HIS A 43 -7.35 -7.91 3.31
C HIS A 43 -8.72 -7.23 3.39
N PHE A 44 -9.48 -7.25 2.28
CA PHE A 44 -10.83 -6.68 2.24
C PHE A 44 -11.83 -7.56 3.00
N ASP A 45 -11.64 -8.87 3.01
CA ASP A 45 -12.41 -9.81 3.82
C ASP A 45 -12.15 -9.60 5.32
N PHE A 46 -10.90 -9.35 5.72
CA PHE A 46 -10.58 -8.93 7.09
C PHE A 46 -11.32 -7.64 7.48
N LEU A 47 -11.39 -6.66 6.58
CA LEU A 47 -12.15 -5.44 6.83
C LEU A 47 -13.63 -5.72 7.05
N ARG A 48 -14.24 -6.46 6.13
CA ARG A 48 -15.67 -6.81 6.15
C ARG A 48 -16.05 -7.61 7.38
N HIS A 49 -15.29 -8.65 7.70
CA HIS A 49 -15.70 -9.65 8.68
C HIS A 49 -15.16 -9.38 10.08
N GLN A 50 -14.15 -8.52 10.24
CA GLN A 50 -13.52 -8.26 11.53
C GLN A 50 -13.44 -6.77 11.85
N ALA A 51 -12.73 -5.97 11.05
CA ALA A 51 -12.45 -4.58 11.40
C ALA A 51 -13.71 -3.72 11.47
N LEU A 52 -14.58 -3.75 10.45
CA LEU A 52 -15.79 -2.93 10.40
C LEU A 52 -16.83 -3.32 11.48
N PRO A 53 -17.10 -4.62 11.75
CA PRO A 53 -17.95 -5.02 12.87
C PRO A 53 -17.41 -4.53 14.22
N GLU A 54 -16.09 -4.62 14.45
CA GLU A 54 -15.48 -4.18 15.70
C GLU A 54 -15.57 -2.65 15.86
N LEU A 55 -15.26 -1.89 14.81
CA LEU A 55 -15.42 -0.44 14.78
C LEU A 55 -16.87 -0.03 15.04
N ARG A 56 -17.84 -0.73 14.43
CA ARG A 56 -19.27 -0.48 14.67
C ARG A 56 -19.66 -0.73 16.13
N ARG A 57 -19.13 -1.79 16.75
CA ARG A 57 -19.36 -2.07 18.18
C ARG A 57 -18.75 -1.01 19.08
N LEU A 58 -17.56 -0.52 18.74
CA LEU A 58 -16.80 0.43 19.55
C LEU A 58 -17.30 1.88 19.39
N ARG A 59 -17.79 2.25 18.20
CA ARG A 59 -18.14 3.63 17.83
C ARG A 59 -19.64 3.86 17.67
N GLY A 60 -20.41 2.79 17.54
CA GLY A 60 -21.84 2.84 17.26
C GLY A 60 -22.17 2.88 15.76
N PRO A 61 -23.46 2.73 15.40
CA PRO A 61 -23.91 2.61 14.02
C PRO A 61 -23.83 3.91 13.21
N GLU A 62 -23.81 5.07 13.87
CA GLU A 62 -23.79 6.40 13.22
C GLU A 62 -22.38 6.97 13.02
N HIS A 63 -21.34 6.21 13.37
CA HIS A 63 -19.96 6.64 13.19
C HIS A 63 -19.60 6.75 11.69
N THR A 64 -18.92 7.84 11.33
CA THR A 64 -18.32 8.03 10.00
C THR A 64 -16.97 7.33 9.97
N VAL A 65 -16.85 6.27 9.18
CA VAL A 65 -15.62 5.50 9.06
C VAL A 65 -14.60 6.25 8.21
N ARG A 66 -13.42 6.50 8.79
CA ARG A 66 -12.33 7.22 8.12
C ARG A 66 -11.24 6.24 7.72
N VAL A 67 -10.97 6.16 6.43
CA VAL A 67 -10.02 5.22 5.83
C VAL A 67 -8.94 5.97 5.07
N TRP A 68 -7.70 5.53 5.19
CA TRP A 68 -6.57 6.08 4.44
C TRP A 68 -5.83 4.98 3.66
N SER A 69 -5.72 5.13 2.34
CA SER A 69 -4.81 4.37 1.48
C SER A 69 -3.52 5.18 1.27
N ALA A 70 -2.44 4.75 1.91
CA ALA A 70 -1.13 5.35 1.90
C ALA A 70 -0.23 4.65 0.87
N GLY A 71 0.12 5.34 -0.21
CA GLY A 71 0.75 4.78 -1.42
C GLY A 71 -0.29 4.19 -2.36
N CYS A 72 -1.29 4.99 -2.74
CA CYS A 72 -2.47 4.50 -3.46
C CYS A 72 -2.26 4.20 -4.95
N ALA A 73 -1.11 4.52 -5.52
CA ALA A 73 -0.79 4.40 -6.94
C ALA A 73 -1.91 5.00 -7.83
N SER A 74 -2.36 4.28 -8.86
CA SER A 74 -3.42 4.71 -9.80
C SER A 74 -4.85 4.63 -9.25
N GLY A 75 -5.03 4.42 -7.95
CA GLY A 75 -6.31 4.63 -7.27
C GLY A 75 -7.22 3.41 -7.16
N GLU A 76 -6.85 2.25 -7.69
CA GLU A 76 -7.68 1.06 -7.59
C GLU A 76 -7.95 0.62 -6.14
N GLU A 77 -6.97 0.74 -5.25
CA GLU A 77 -7.13 0.40 -3.83
C GLU A 77 -8.16 1.29 -3.10
N PRO A 78 -8.04 2.63 -3.09
CA PRO A 78 -9.02 3.47 -2.40
C PRO A 78 -10.42 3.39 -3.01
N TYR A 79 -10.55 3.15 -4.31
CA TYR A 79 -11.88 2.89 -4.90
C TYR A 79 -12.44 1.53 -4.49
N SER A 80 -11.62 0.50 -4.33
CA SER A 80 -12.06 -0.80 -3.78
C SER A 80 -12.54 -0.65 -2.33
N LEU A 81 -11.84 0.17 -1.54
CA LEU A 81 -12.24 0.51 -0.16
C LEU A 81 -13.58 1.25 -0.14
N ALA A 82 -13.76 2.26 -1.00
CA ALA A 82 -15.01 3.00 -1.11
C ALA A 82 -16.19 2.08 -1.49
N VAL A 83 -16.02 1.21 -2.48
CA VAL A 83 -17.05 0.24 -2.88
C VAL A 83 -17.37 -0.74 -1.74
N LEU A 84 -16.35 -1.27 -1.05
CA LEU A 84 -16.57 -2.12 0.12
C LEU A 84 -17.39 -1.40 1.20
N LEU A 85 -17.04 -0.16 1.55
CA LEU A 85 -17.76 0.63 2.55
C LEU A 85 -19.21 0.91 2.11
N MET A 86 -19.46 1.14 0.82
CA MET A 86 -20.81 1.29 0.28
C MET A 86 -21.64 0.01 0.48
N GLU A 87 -21.07 -1.15 0.16
CA GLU A 87 -21.71 -2.46 0.35
C GLU A 87 -22.01 -2.76 1.83
N GLU A 88 -21.16 -2.31 2.76
CA GLU A 88 -21.34 -2.49 4.21
C GLU A 88 -22.26 -1.42 4.87
N GLY A 89 -22.92 -0.58 4.06
CA GLY A 89 -23.90 0.41 4.53
C GLY A 89 -23.28 1.68 5.13
N TYR A 90 -22.01 1.98 4.81
CA TYR A 90 -21.34 3.23 5.19
C TYR A 90 -21.41 4.32 4.12
N GLY A 91 -22.21 4.13 3.06
CA GLY A 91 -22.33 5.03 1.90
C GLY A 91 -22.20 6.54 2.22
N HIS A 92 -23.00 7.04 3.16
CA HIS A 92 -23.04 8.45 3.57
C HIS A 92 -22.17 8.77 4.79
N ARG A 93 -21.59 7.74 5.42
CA ARG A 93 -20.83 7.79 6.67
C ARG A 93 -19.43 7.22 6.44
N MET A 94 -18.76 7.71 5.39
CA MET A 94 -17.38 7.36 5.10
C MET A 94 -16.56 8.57 4.68
N GLU A 95 -15.27 8.53 4.98
CA GLU A 95 -14.26 9.40 4.39
C GLU A 95 -13.10 8.53 3.92
N VAL A 96 -12.84 8.51 2.61
CA VAL A 96 -11.71 7.76 2.05
C VAL A 96 -10.64 8.75 1.58
N HIS A 97 -9.50 8.73 2.25
CA HIS A 97 -8.31 9.47 1.90
C HIS A 97 -7.34 8.57 1.13
N ALA A 98 -6.71 9.11 0.10
CA ALA A 98 -5.75 8.40 -0.72
C ALA A 98 -4.55 9.30 -0.98
N THR A 99 -3.35 8.80 -0.72
CA THR A 99 -2.14 9.59 -0.91
C THR A 99 -1.05 8.83 -1.63
N ASP A 100 -0.28 9.53 -2.45
CA ASP A 100 0.87 8.96 -3.13
C ASP A 100 1.98 10.02 -3.32
N ILE A 101 3.20 9.54 -3.55
CA ILE A 101 4.36 10.35 -3.91
C ILE A 101 4.37 10.67 -5.41
N SER A 102 3.81 9.80 -6.26
CA SER A 102 3.72 10.04 -7.71
C SER A 102 2.51 10.92 -8.04
N ARG A 103 2.77 12.16 -8.45
CA ARG A 103 1.72 13.06 -8.97
C ARG A 103 1.06 12.52 -10.23
N ALA A 104 1.81 11.81 -11.08
CA ALA A 104 1.27 11.20 -12.28
C ALA A 104 0.29 10.07 -11.94
N ALA A 105 0.61 9.24 -10.94
CA ALA A 105 -0.29 8.20 -10.45
C ALA A 105 -1.57 8.80 -9.85
N LEU A 106 -1.45 9.87 -9.06
CA LEU A 106 -2.61 10.60 -8.53
C LEU A 106 -3.48 11.22 -9.63
N ALA A 107 -2.87 11.81 -10.66
CA ALA A 107 -3.60 12.34 -11.81
C ALA A 107 -4.37 11.24 -12.55
N HIS A 108 -3.76 10.05 -12.70
CA HIS A 108 -4.45 8.87 -13.23
C HIS A 108 -5.61 8.44 -12.34
N ALA A 109 -5.41 8.38 -11.03
CA ALA A 109 -6.42 7.99 -10.07
C ALA A 109 -7.66 8.91 -10.10
N GLN A 110 -7.44 10.21 -10.27
CA GLN A 110 -8.51 11.21 -10.39
C GLN A 110 -9.32 11.08 -11.69
N GLN A 111 -8.69 10.62 -12.78
CA GLN A 111 -9.39 10.32 -14.04
C GLN A 111 -10.33 9.12 -13.89
N ALA A 112 -10.00 8.18 -13.00
CA ALA A 112 -10.80 6.99 -12.68
C ALA A 112 -11.22 6.18 -13.92
N SER A 113 -10.28 6.04 -14.86
CA SER A 113 -10.44 5.31 -16.11
C SER A 113 -9.38 4.24 -16.20
N TYR A 114 -9.79 2.98 -16.32
CA TYR A 114 -8.94 1.81 -16.11
C TYR A 114 -8.96 0.87 -17.31
N SER A 115 -7.92 0.06 -17.47
CA SER A 115 -7.93 -1.02 -18.47
C SER A 115 -8.51 -2.31 -17.87
N ALA A 116 -8.71 -3.32 -18.71
CA ALA A 116 -9.09 -4.66 -18.23
C ALA A 116 -8.06 -5.25 -17.23
N TRP A 117 -6.80 -4.80 -17.28
CA TRP A 117 -5.75 -5.24 -16.36
C TRP A 117 -6.04 -4.90 -14.89
N SER A 118 -6.69 -3.76 -14.63
CA SER A 118 -7.10 -3.36 -13.29
C SER A 118 -8.21 -4.24 -12.71
N LEU A 119 -8.90 -5.03 -13.56
CA LEU A 119 -9.99 -5.94 -13.19
C LEU A 119 -9.55 -7.41 -13.13
N ARG A 120 -8.24 -7.70 -13.14
CA ARG A 120 -7.73 -9.07 -13.22
C ARG A 120 -7.94 -9.92 -11.96
N SER A 121 -8.31 -9.32 -10.83
CA SER A 121 -8.56 -10.06 -9.60
C SER A 121 -9.97 -10.65 -9.59
N THR A 122 -10.14 -11.75 -8.85
CA THR A 122 -11.46 -12.33 -8.61
C THR A 122 -12.40 -11.37 -7.87
N GLY A 123 -11.86 -10.54 -6.97
CA GLY A 123 -12.63 -9.54 -6.22
C GLY A 123 -13.11 -8.36 -7.08
N ALA A 124 -12.51 -8.13 -8.25
CA ALA A 124 -12.84 -6.99 -9.12
C ALA A 124 -14.26 -7.03 -9.68
N GLU A 125 -14.93 -8.18 -9.68
CA GLU A 125 -16.33 -8.29 -10.11
C GLU A 125 -17.28 -7.40 -9.29
N ARG A 126 -16.92 -7.09 -8.04
CA ARG A 126 -17.63 -6.12 -7.19
C ARG A 126 -17.62 -4.69 -7.74
N MET A 127 -16.66 -4.36 -8.60
CA MET A 127 -16.60 -3.06 -9.26
C MET A 127 -17.57 -2.96 -10.44
N ARG A 128 -18.01 -4.08 -11.03
CA ARG A 128 -18.82 -4.11 -12.26
C ARG A 128 -20.04 -3.19 -12.24
N PRO A 129 -20.84 -3.12 -11.15
CA PRO A 129 -22.01 -2.23 -11.11
C PRO A 129 -21.66 -0.75 -11.25
N PHE A 130 -20.40 -0.38 -10.94
CA PHE A 130 -19.92 1.00 -10.93
C PHE A 130 -19.04 1.34 -12.14
N LEU A 131 -18.89 0.43 -13.12
CA LEU A 131 -18.02 0.63 -14.26
C LEU A 131 -18.81 0.69 -15.57
N ARG A 132 -18.50 1.68 -16.40
CA ARG A 132 -18.97 1.80 -17.78
C ARG A 132 -17.83 1.59 -18.76
N MET A 133 -18.06 0.83 -19.82
CA MET A 133 -17.08 0.69 -20.90
C MET A 133 -17.17 1.90 -21.84
N GLU A 134 -16.05 2.59 -22.06
CA GLU A 134 -15.89 3.73 -22.96
C GLU A 134 -14.54 3.59 -23.67
N ASP A 135 -14.52 3.54 -25.00
CA ASP A 135 -13.29 3.46 -25.81
C ASP A 135 -12.26 2.42 -25.33
N LYS A 136 -12.75 1.22 -24.98
CA LYS A 136 -11.97 0.08 -24.44
C LYS A 136 -11.38 0.30 -23.04
N ARG A 137 -11.82 1.33 -22.34
CA ARG A 137 -11.50 1.59 -20.93
C ARG A 137 -12.75 1.46 -20.07
N TYR A 138 -12.56 1.12 -18.81
CA TYR A 138 -13.60 1.09 -17.79
C TYR A 138 -13.56 2.40 -17.00
N VAL A 139 -14.60 3.21 -17.14
CA VAL A 139 -14.75 4.48 -16.43
C VAL A 139 -15.61 4.25 -15.19
N LEU A 140 -15.12 4.71 -14.05
CA LEU A 140 -15.78 4.58 -12.75
C LEU A 140 -16.90 5.61 -12.58
N ALA A 141 -18.03 5.17 -12.05
CA ALA A 141 -19.18 5.99 -11.75
C ALA A 141 -18.84 7.12 -10.76
N SER A 142 -19.42 8.29 -10.99
CA SER A 142 -19.17 9.49 -10.17
C SER A 142 -19.54 9.29 -8.70
N GLU A 143 -20.53 8.44 -8.41
CA GLU A 143 -20.96 8.11 -7.05
C GLU A 143 -19.86 7.46 -6.20
N VAL A 144 -18.96 6.69 -6.80
CA VAL A 144 -17.78 6.12 -6.13
C VAL A 144 -16.64 7.13 -6.14
N ARG A 145 -16.42 7.81 -7.28
CA ARG A 145 -15.31 8.77 -7.45
C ARG A 145 -15.32 9.86 -6.39
N HIS A 146 -16.48 10.45 -6.11
CA HIS A 146 -16.60 11.55 -5.14
C HIS A 146 -16.41 11.12 -3.67
N ARG A 147 -16.26 9.83 -3.39
CA ARG A 147 -15.99 9.32 -2.04
C ARG A 147 -14.51 9.28 -1.67
N VAL A 148 -13.63 9.40 -2.67
CA VAL A 148 -12.18 9.33 -2.47
C VAL A 148 -11.55 10.72 -2.66
N ARG A 149 -10.76 11.13 -1.66
CA ARG A 149 -9.98 12.37 -1.69
C ARG A 149 -8.52 12.05 -1.90
N PHE A 150 -7.98 12.48 -3.04
CA PHE A 150 -6.59 12.27 -3.42
C PHE A 150 -5.72 13.46 -3.03
N HIS A 151 -4.59 13.20 -2.36
CA HIS A 151 -3.62 14.21 -1.98
C HIS A 151 -2.19 13.72 -2.18
N TYR A 152 -1.29 14.63 -2.55
CA TYR A 152 0.14 14.31 -2.57
C TYR A 152 0.66 14.18 -1.14
N LEU A 153 1.42 13.12 -0.86
CA LEU A 153 2.10 12.96 0.43
C LEU A 153 3.36 12.12 0.28
N ASN A 154 4.46 12.62 0.84
CA ASN A 154 5.68 11.84 1.00
C ASN A 154 5.76 11.23 2.40
N LEU A 155 5.58 9.91 2.50
CA LEU A 155 5.62 9.20 3.79
C LEU A 155 6.98 9.33 4.49
N ALA A 156 8.07 9.52 3.75
CA ALA A 156 9.40 9.62 4.33
C ALA A 156 9.62 10.94 5.10
N LEU A 157 8.85 11.98 4.80
CA LEU A 157 8.95 13.28 5.49
C LEU A 157 8.24 13.27 6.84
N ASP A 158 8.64 14.19 7.72
CA ASP A 158 8.11 14.40 9.07
C ASP A 158 7.03 15.49 9.13
N THR A 159 6.38 15.77 7.99
CA THR A 159 5.33 16.78 7.85
C THR A 159 3.91 16.27 8.14
N TRP A 160 3.78 15.05 8.67
CA TRP A 160 2.51 14.40 8.96
C TRP A 160 2.60 13.52 10.22
N PRO A 161 1.47 13.16 10.87
CA PRO A 161 0.15 13.76 10.67
C PRO A 161 0.12 15.25 11.06
N SER A 162 -0.68 16.06 10.37
CA SER A 162 -0.89 17.48 10.67
C SER A 162 -2.36 17.83 10.44
N PRO A 163 -2.86 18.95 11.00
CA PRO A 163 -4.22 19.42 10.69
C PRO A 163 -4.45 19.57 9.17
N GLU A 164 -3.44 20.01 8.44
CA GLU A 164 -3.50 20.24 6.99
C GLU A 164 -3.51 18.94 6.19
N SER A 165 -2.83 17.89 6.65
CA SER A 165 -2.80 16.62 5.94
C SER A 165 -4.12 15.85 6.06
N GLY A 166 -4.95 16.17 7.06
CA GLY A 166 -6.27 15.57 7.25
C GLY A 166 -6.24 14.07 7.59
N ILE A 167 -5.06 13.49 7.83
CA ILE A 167 -4.85 12.05 8.02
C ILE A 167 -4.75 11.60 9.49
N SER A 168 -5.12 12.46 10.44
CA SER A 168 -5.22 12.10 11.87
C SER A 168 -6.54 11.40 12.18
N GLY A 169 -6.58 10.49 13.17
CA GLY A 169 -7.81 9.85 13.63
C GLY A 169 -8.46 8.92 12.60
N MET A 170 -7.65 8.15 11.87
CA MET A 170 -8.08 7.16 10.90
C MET A 170 -8.52 5.87 11.59
N ASP A 171 -9.70 5.36 11.25
CA ASP A 171 -10.16 4.06 11.75
C ASP A 171 -9.42 2.92 11.07
N ILE A 172 -9.09 3.09 9.79
CA ILE A 172 -8.40 2.08 8.98
C ILE A 172 -7.31 2.75 8.14
N ILE A 173 -6.11 2.20 8.15
CA ILE A 173 -5.03 2.59 7.24
C ILE A 173 -4.59 1.38 6.43
N PHE A 174 -4.52 1.52 5.11
CA PHE A 174 -3.84 0.61 4.21
C PHE A 174 -2.49 1.26 3.85
N CYS A 175 -1.40 0.58 4.14
CA CYS A 175 -0.06 0.98 3.72
C CYS A 175 0.67 -0.25 3.19
N ARG A 176 0.37 -0.62 1.94
CA ARG A 176 0.68 -1.93 1.38
C ARG A 176 1.62 -1.83 0.19
N ASN A 177 2.67 -2.63 0.19
CA ASN A 177 3.70 -2.67 -0.84
C ASN A 177 4.42 -1.31 -0.98
N VAL A 178 4.59 -0.59 0.12
CA VAL A 178 5.21 0.76 0.16
C VAL A 178 6.47 0.75 1.03
N LEU A 179 6.42 0.09 2.19
CA LEU A 179 7.49 0.15 3.17
C LEU A 179 8.74 -0.62 2.72
N ILE A 180 8.58 -1.53 1.76
CA ILE A 180 9.67 -2.26 1.09
C ILE A 180 10.71 -1.36 0.42
N TYR A 181 10.37 -0.11 0.09
CA TYR A 181 11.29 0.85 -0.54
C TYR A 181 12.07 1.70 0.48
N PHE A 182 11.79 1.55 1.77
CA PHE A 182 12.35 2.40 2.81
C PHE A 182 13.49 1.73 3.57
N THR A 183 14.42 2.56 4.04
CA THR A 183 15.46 2.13 4.98
C THR A 183 14.85 1.83 6.35
N ARG A 184 15.52 1.01 7.17
CA ARG A 184 15.05 0.67 8.51
C ARG A 184 14.77 1.89 9.41
N PRO A 185 15.64 2.93 9.46
CA PRO A 185 15.32 4.17 10.18
C PRO A 185 14.05 4.85 9.67
N THR A 186 13.87 4.94 8.35
CA THR A 186 12.67 5.52 7.73
C THR A 186 11.41 4.73 8.09
N ILE A 187 11.45 3.39 8.02
CA ILE A 187 10.33 2.53 8.41
C ILE A 187 9.94 2.76 9.87
N ALA A 188 10.91 2.86 10.78
CA ALA A 188 10.62 3.11 12.19
C ALA A 188 9.93 4.47 12.41
N ALA A 189 10.36 5.52 11.70
CA ALA A 189 9.73 6.83 11.76
C ALA A 189 8.31 6.82 11.17
N VAL A 190 8.12 6.18 10.01
CA VAL A 190 6.83 6.02 9.36
C VAL A 190 5.86 5.21 10.24
N ALA A 191 6.31 4.13 10.86
CA ALA A 191 5.49 3.29 11.75
C ALA A 191 4.91 4.09 12.93
N ARG A 192 5.71 4.98 13.54
CA ARG A 192 5.26 5.85 14.63
C ARG A 192 4.20 6.84 14.15
N ARG A 193 4.42 7.49 13.01
CA ARG A 193 3.45 8.43 12.44
C ARG A 193 2.16 7.74 11.99
N LEU A 194 2.22 6.53 11.43
CA LEU A 194 1.05 5.72 11.12
C LEU A 194 0.25 5.41 12.38
N TYR A 195 0.92 5.04 13.48
CA TYR A 195 0.27 4.83 14.76
C TYR A 195 -0.39 6.11 15.31
N GLU A 196 0.29 7.26 15.23
CA GLU A 196 -0.25 8.56 15.64
C GLU A 196 -1.46 8.97 14.80
N SER A 197 -1.47 8.59 13.53
CA SER A 197 -2.56 8.82 12.58
C SER A 197 -3.78 7.92 12.85
N LEU A 198 -3.61 6.75 13.48
CA LEU A 198 -4.72 5.87 13.83
C LEU A 198 -5.57 6.44 14.97
N ALA A 199 -6.88 6.28 14.87
CA ALA A 199 -7.77 6.36 16.00
C ALA A 199 -7.52 5.17 16.95
N ASP A 200 -7.88 5.34 18.22
CA ASP A 200 -7.89 4.24 19.17
C ASP A 200 -8.79 3.10 18.67
N GLY A 201 -8.42 1.84 18.85
CA GLY A 201 -9.10 0.69 18.26
C GLY A 201 -8.98 0.55 16.74
N GLY A 202 -8.29 1.48 16.07
CA GLY A 202 -8.12 1.48 14.62
C GLY A 202 -7.13 0.43 14.13
N PHE A 203 -7.23 0.11 12.84
CA PHE A 203 -6.49 -0.97 12.19
C PHE A 203 -5.53 -0.45 11.12
N LEU A 204 -4.34 -1.04 11.06
CA LEU A 204 -3.36 -0.82 9.99
C LEU A 204 -3.07 -2.14 9.28
N ILE A 205 -3.19 -2.12 7.95
CA ILE A 205 -2.98 -3.26 7.08
C ILE A 205 -1.75 -2.99 6.22
N THR A 206 -0.75 -3.86 6.34
CA THR A 206 0.47 -3.84 5.51
C THR A 206 0.44 -4.96 4.48
N GLY A 207 1.24 -4.84 3.41
CA GLY A 207 1.38 -5.88 2.41
C GLY A 207 2.15 -7.10 2.95
N PRO A 208 1.97 -8.30 2.38
CA PRO A 208 2.67 -9.51 2.86
C PRO A 208 4.20 -9.42 2.80
N SER A 209 4.73 -8.61 1.87
CA SER A 209 6.17 -8.38 1.70
C SER A 209 6.69 -7.17 2.48
N ASP A 210 5.81 -6.37 3.10
CA ASP A 210 6.26 -5.21 3.87
C ASP A 210 6.97 -5.66 5.16
N PRO A 211 7.98 -4.91 5.62
CA PRO A 211 8.67 -5.21 6.87
C PRO A 211 7.71 -5.18 8.07
N THR A 212 7.99 -6.05 9.04
CA THR A 212 7.26 -6.06 10.32
C THR A 212 7.38 -4.73 11.06
N LEU A 213 6.27 -4.29 11.67
CA LEU A 213 6.21 -3.08 12.49
C LEU A 213 6.34 -3.38 13.99
N ALA A 214 6.50 -4.66 14.36
CA ALA A 214 6.61 -5.08 15.75
C ALA A 214 7.79 -4.38 16.44
N GLY A 215 7.51 -3.75 17.59
CA GLY A 215 8.51 -3.02 18.37
C GLY A 215 8.92 -1.65 17.79
N LEU A 216 8.37 -1.23 16.65
CA LEU A 216 8.64 0.10 16.06
C LEU A 216 7.64 1.16 16.54
N ALA A 217 6.40 0.74 16.81
CA ALA A 217 5.32 1.55 17.34
C ALA A 217 4.44 0.71 18.31
N PRO A 218 3.55 1.33 19.12
CA PRO A 218 2.67 0.63 20.07
C PRO A 218 1.48 -0.07 19.37
N LEU A 219 1.77 -0.83 18.33
CA LEU A 219 0.80 -1.58 17.52
C LEU A 219 0.75 -3.03 17.99
N GLU A 220 -0.46 -3.53 18.24
CA GLU A 220 -0.72 -4.93 18.56
C GLU A 220 -0.78 -5.75 17.26
N PRO A 221 0.01 -6.83 17.12
CA PRO A 221 -0.07 -7.69 15.94
C PRO A 221 -1.29 -8.60 16.02
N LEU A 222 -2.09 -8.62 14.94
CA LEU A 222 -3.18 -9.55 14.72
C LEU A 222 -2.75 -10.56 13.66
N LEU A 223 -2.54 -11.81 14.07
CA LEU A 223 -2.17 -12.89 13.15
C LEU A 223 -3.39 -13.32 12.32
N THR A 224 -3.25 -13.33 11.01
CA THR A 224 -4.28 -13.72 10.06
C THR A 224 -3.77 -14.86 9.17
N GLY A 225 -4.67 -15.51 8.42
CA GLY A 225 -4.28 -16.54 7.46
C GLY A 225 -3.43 -16.02 6.29
N TRP A 226 -3.41 -14.70 6.07
CA TRP A 226 -2.70 -14.04 4.97
C TRP A 226 -1.47 -13.23 5.42
N GLY A 227 -1.23 -13.11 6.73
CA GLY A 227 -0.11 -12.36 7.27
C GLY A 227 -0.45 -11.72 8.62
N VAL A 228 -0.12 -10.42 8.75
CA VAL A 228 -0.30 -9.67 9.99
C VAL A 228 -1.06 -8.38 9.68
N ALA A 229 -2.15 -8.16 10.41
CA ALA A 229 -2.74 -6.83 10.57
C ALA A 229 -2.25 -6.22 11.90
N TRP A 230 -2.37 -4.92 12.05
CA TRP A 230 -1.94 -4.20 13.24
C TRP A 230 -3.13 -3.46 13.83
N GLN A 231 -3.21 -3.38 15.16
CA GLN A 231 -4.24 -2.60 15.83
C GLN A 231 -3.63 -1.62 16.82
N ARG A 232 -4.11 -0.37 16.80
CA ARG A 232 -3.88 0.56 17.90
C ARG A 232 -4.89 0.24 18.99
N LEU A 233 -4.47 -0.32 20.12
CA LEU A 233 -5.40 -0.68 21.18
C LEU A 233 -6.03 0.57 21.82
N PRO A 234 -7.32 0.51 22.23
CA PRO A 234 -7.91 1.57 23.03
C PRO A 234 -7.20 1.76 24.38
N PRO A 235 -7.22 2.98 24.94
CA PRO A 235 -6.68 3.23 26.27
C PRO A 235 -7.29 2.27 27.31
N GLY A 236 -6.44 1.59 28.07
CA GLY A 236 -6.87 0.64 29.10
C GLY A 236 -7.25 -0.76 28.62
N ALA A 237 -7.20 -1.04 27.30
CA ALA A 237 -7.38 -2.40 26.81
C ALA A 237 -6.19 -3.29 27.24
N PRO A 238 -6.45 -4.55 27.66
CA PRO A 238 -5.38 -5.49 27.98
C PRO A 238 -4.57 -5.76 26.71
N ARG A 239 -3.25 -5.55 26.80
CA ARG A 239 -2.33 -6.03 25.76
C ARG A 239 -2.34 -7.54 25.79
N SER A 240 -2.41 -8.17 24.62
CA SER A 240 -2.22 -9.61 24.56
C SER A 240 -0.80 -9.91 25.04
N ALA A 241 -0.63 -10.84 25.98
CA ALA A 241 0.68 -11.34 26.34
C ALA A 241 1.36 -12.11 25.18
N ALA A 242 0.64 -12.31 24.07
CA ALA A 242 1.11 -13.00 22.87
C ALA A 242 1.76 -12.03 21.87
N SER A 243 2.89 -11.45 22.23
CA SER A 243 3.81 -10.91 21.22
C SER A 243 5.27 -10.99 21.67
N ALA A 244 5.67 -12.13 22.24
CA ALA A 244 6.99 -12.61 21.83
C ALA A 244 6.87 -12.90 20.32
N PRO A 245 7.80 -12.43 19.47
CA PRO A 245 7.80 -12.87 18.08
C PRO A 245 7.73 -14.40 18.09
N PRO A 246 6.97 -15.06 17.21
CA PRO A 246 7.09 -16.49 17.08
C PRO A 246 8.57 -16.77 16.86
N SER A 247 9.19 -17.44 17.83
CA SER A 247 10.49 -18.06 17.63
C SER A 247 10.22 -19.17 16.64
N PHE A 248 10.26 -18.84 15.35
CA PHE A 248 10.53 -19.85 14.36
C PHE A 248 11.83 -20.50 14.83
N PRO A 249 11.84 -21.81 15.15
CA PRO A 249 13.11 -22.46 15.36
C PRO A 249 13.88 -22.20 14.06
N ILE A 250 14.94 -21.37 14.16
CA ILE A 250 15.96 -21.32 13.13
C ILE A 250 16.53 -22.72 13.16
N ARG A 251 15.97 -23.60 12.34
CA ARG A 251 16.60 -24.86 12.04
C ARG A 251 17.93 -24.45 11.43
N ALA A 252 19.01 -24.67 12.19
CA ALA A 252 20.35 -24.50 11.66
C ALA A 252 20.36 -25.15 10.28
N PRO A 253 20.85 -24.46 9.23
CA PRO A 253 20.97 -25.08 7.93
C PRO A 253 21.72 -26.39 8.14
N ALA A 254 21.17 -27.50 7.64
CA ALA A 254 21.91 -28.74 7.61
C ALA A 254 23.27 -28.43 6.94
N PRO A 255 24.39 -28.96 7.46
CA PRO A 255 25.70 -28.71 6.88
C PRO A 255 25.60 -28.94 5.37
N ALA A 256 25.94 -27.92 4.60
CA ALA A 256 25.87 -28.00 3.15
C ALA A 256 26.72 -29.20 2.71
N THR A 257 26.09 -30.20 2.09
CA THR A 257 26.83 -31.21 1.34
C THR A 257 27.66 -30.46 0.30
N PRO A 258 28.98 -30.65 0.24
CA PRO A 258 29.81 -29.94 -0.72
C PRO A 258 29.29 -30.20 -2.13
N PHE A 259 28.79 -29.14 -2.77
CA PHE A 259 28.36 -29.19 -4.15
C PHE A 259 29.59 -29.45 -5.01
N THR A 260 29.68 -30.65 -5.58
CA THR A 260 30.67 -30.95 -6.61
C THR A 260 30.01 -30.59 -7.94
N PRO A 261 30.42 -29.51 -8.63
CA PRO A 261 29.85 -29.20 -9.94
C PRO A 261 30.12 -30.38 -10.89
N PRO A 262 29.14 -30.73 -11.77
CA PRO A 262 29.39 -31.71 -12.81
C PRO A 262 30.55 -31.25 -13.71
N PRO A 263 31.36 -32.18 -14.26
CA PRO A 263 32.44 -31.82 -15.17
C PRO A 263 31.88 -31.07 -16.37
N LEU A 264 32.56 -29.98 -16.74
CA LEU A 264 32.21 -29.18 -17.92
C LEU A 264 32.23 -30.07 -19.17
N PRO A 265 31.22 -30.00 -20.06
CA PRO A 265 31.28 -30.67 -21.33
C PRO A 265 32.44 -30.11 -22.16
N PRO A 266 33.09 -30.94 -23.00
CA PRO A 266 34.20 -30.48 -23.84
C PRO A 266 33.74 -29.38 -24.79
N LEU A 267 34.58 -28.34 -24.93
CA LEU A 267 34.33 -27.23 -25.84
C LEU A 267 34.25 -27.73 -27.29
N PRO A 268 33.29 -27.26 -28.10
CA PRO A 268 33.26 -27.57 -29.53
C PRO A 268 34.51 -27.00 -30.23
N PRO A 269 35.03 -27.67 -31.27
CA PRO A 269 36.18 -27.18 -32.01
C PRO A 269 35.85 -25.85 -32.69
N LEU A 270 36.82 -24.93 -32.65
CA LEU A 270 36.71 -23.61 -33.28
C LEU A 270 36.57 -23.77 -34.81
N PRO A 271 35.70 -22.97 -35.46
CA PRO A 271 35.57 -22.98 -36.91
C PRO A 271 36.87 -22.49 -37.55
N VAL A 272 37.39 -23.28 -38.49
CA VAL A 272 38.50 -22.88 -39.35
C VAL A 272 37.94 -21.92 -40.40
N ALA A 273 38.44 -20.69 -40.43
CA ALA A 273 38.06 -19.71 -41.43
C ALA A 273 38.62 -20.11 -42.83
N PRO A 274 37.88 -19.83 -43.92
CA PRO A 274 38.35 -20.05 -45.29
C PRO A 274 39.44 -19.06 -45.72
#